data_AF-A0A8T3PRX5-F1
#
_entry.id   AF-A0A8T3PRX5-F1
#
_cell.length_a   1.000
_cell.length_b   1.000
_cell.length_c   1.000
_cell.angle_alpha   90.00
_cell.angle_beta   90.00
_cell.angle_gamma   90.00
#
_symmetry.space_group_name_H-M   'P 1'
#
loop_
_entity.id
_entity.type
_entity.pdbx_description
1 polymer ?
#
loop_
_entity_poly.entity_id
_entity_poly.type
_entity_poly.pdbx_seq_one_letter_code
_entity_poly.pdbx_strand_id
1 'polypeptide(L)'
;MTRRRRQRVRRRVAGFTLVELLIAIALFGLILTGLYSGLRMATRASDAGEAHATDNDELRAVMGFLRFELGQVYPLVFSDEGDQQVIFEGEPDRLSFVASLPQHRGVEGAYLISLVVDQDRLVLRYRLTKPDRQYLFESGDTGKEVVLVPGLESVRFSYYGKRGRIARVYTRWDDPERLPKLLRMRIRPKGRGIHWPDLIVPIRAEVQEDAPELVLQAPGTEDEPSDEELDAGTSGDNLDESSE
;
A
#
# COMPACT_ATOMS: atom_id res chain seq x y z
N MET A 1 -3.03 -98.03 57.02
CA MET A 1 -4.04 -97.15 57.65
C MET A 1 -3.32 -95.94 58.23
N THR A 2 -3.23 -94.83 57.49
CA THR A 2 -2.73 -93.54 58.03
C THR A 2 -3.25 -92.40 57.15
N ARG A 3 -3.83 -91.41 57.81
CA ARG A 3 -4.79 -90.45 57.27
C ARG A 3 -4.12 -89.07 57.17
N ARG A 4 -4.33 -88.40 56.03
CA ARG A 4 -4.48 -86.95 55.83
C ARG A 4 -3.37 -86.00 56.34
N ARG A 5 -2.99 -85.07 55.46
CA ARG A 5 -3.65 -83.74 55.37
C ARG A 5 -3.20 -83.00 54.11
N ARG A 6 -4.16 -82.72 53.20
CA ARG A 6 -3.99 -81.71 52.16
C ARG A 6 -3.88 -80.34 52.83
N GLN A 7 -2.71 -79.72 52.80
CA GLN A 7 -2.54 -78.31 53.18
C GLN A 7 -3.26 -77.45 52.14
N ARG A 8 -4.38 -76.83 52.54
CA ARG A 8 -4.95 -75.71 51.79
C ARG A 8 -4.13 -74.47 52.11
N VAL A 9 -3.36 -73.99 51.14
CA VAL A 9 -2.77 -72.64 51.20
C VAL A 9 -3.93 -71.65 51.16
N ARG A 10 -4.30 -71.09 52.32
CA ARG A 10 -5.20 -69.94 52.37
C ARG A 10 -4.44 -68.75 51.80
N ARG A 11 -4.74 -68.36 50.55
CA ARG A 11 -4.43 -67.00 50.08
C ARG A 11 -5.15 -66.03 51.03
N ARG A 12 -4.38 -65.26 51.81
CA ARG A 12 -4.94 -64.08 52.47
C ARG A 12 -5.29 -63.11 51.36
N VAL A 13 -6.58 -62.85 51.16
CA VAL A 13 -7.03 -61.73 50.35
C VAL A 13 -6.74 -60.49 51.19
N ALA A 14 -5.71 -59.73 50.80
CA ALA A 14 -5.50 -58.40 51.36
C ALA A 14 -6.67 -57.52 50.92
N GLY A 15 -7.53 -57.13 51.86
CA GLY A 15 -8.58 -56.15 51.60
C GLY A 15 -7.94 -54.79 51.38
N PHE A 16 -8.39 -54.08 50.35
CA PHE A 16 -7.98 -52.71 50.04
C PHE A 16 -8.27 -51.81 51.25
N THR A 17 -7.31 -50.99 51.67
CA THR A 17 -7.52 -50.11 52.82
C THR A 17 -8.28 -48.85 52.39
N LEU A 18 -9.08 -48.26 53.29
CA LEU A 18 -9.73 -46.96 53.05
C LEU A 18 -8.70 -45.88 52.66
N VAL A 19 -7.51 -45.93 53.28
CA VAL A 19 -6.40 -45.01 53.02
C VAL A 19 -5.89 -45.14 51.58
N GLU A 20 -5.81 -46.36 51.04
CA GLU A 20 -5.38 -46.61 49.67
C GLU A 20 -6.36 -46.03 48.64
N LEU A 21 -7.67 -46.11 48.91
CA LEU A 21 -8.69 -45.47 48.08
C LEU A 21 -8.60 -43.95 48.14
N LEU A 22 -8.38 -43.38 49.32
CA LEU A 22 -8.22 -41.92 49.49
C LEU A 22 -6.97 -41.41 48.74
N ILE A 23 -5.85 -42.14 48.81
CA ILE A 23 -4.64 -41.81 48.05
C ILE A 23 -4.92 -41.92 46.56
N ALA A 24 -5.60 -42.97 46.09
CA ALA A 24 -5.92 -43.13 44.67
C ALA A 24 -6.79 -41.98 44.14
N ILE A 25 -7.82 -41.56 44.89
CA ILE A 25 -8.68 -40.42 44.51
C ILE A 25 -7.90 -39.10 44.54
N ALA A 26 -7.03 -38.90 45.54
CA ALA A 26 -6.20 -37.70 45.63
C ALA A 26 -5.22 -37.60 44.43
N LEU A 27 -4.54 -38.69 44.10
CA LEU A 27 -3.66 -38.77 42.93
C LEU A 27 -4.44 -38.58 41.63
N PHE A 28 -5.61 -39.19 41.51
CA PHE A 28 -6.48 -39.02 40.35
C PHE A 28 -6.92 -37.56 40.18
N GLY A 29 -7.32 -36.88 41.27
CA GLY A 29 -7.66 -35.47 41.27
C GLY A 29 -6.50 -34.57 40.83
N LEU A 30 -5.28 -34.88 41.27
CA LEU A 30 -4.06 -34.18 40.88
C LEU A 30 -3.76 -34.37 39.39
N ILE A 31 -3.88 -35.60 38.88
CA ILE A 31 -3.70 -35.91 37.45
C ILE A 31 -4.73 -35.17 36.60
N LEU A 32 -6.03 -35.21 36.97
CA LEU A 32 -7.09 -34.51 36.24
C LEU A 32 -6.87 -32.99 36.23
N THR A 33 -6.42 -32.42 37.34
CA THR A 33 -6.12 -30.99 37.44
C THR A 33 -4.94 -30.62 36.56
N GLY A 34 -3.89 -31.44 36.53
CA GLY A 34 -2.76 -31.30 35.62
C GLY A 34 -3.20 -31.35 34.15
N LEU A 35 -4.05 -32.33 33.79
CA LEU A 35 -4.55 -32.49 32.43
C LEU A 35 -5.43 -31.30 32.00
N TYR A 36 -6.35 -30.87 32.86
CA TYR A 36 -7.20 -29.71 32.61
C TYR A 36 -6.37 -28.43 32.44
N SER A 37 -5.35 -28.23 33.29
CA SER A 37 -4.45 -27.08 33.19
C SER A 37 -3.62 -27.11 31.92
N GLY A 38 -3.10 -28.27 31.54
CA GLY A 38 -2.37 -28.46 30.28
C GLY A 38 -3.24 -28.17 29.06
N LEU A 39 -4.47 -28.69 29.05
CA LEU A 39 -5.42 -28.43 27.97
C LEU A 39 -5.76 -26.93 27.87
N ARG A 40 -6.06 -26.27 29.00
CA ARG A 40 -6.34 -24.83 29.04
C ARG A 40 -5.14 -23.98 28.60
N MET A 41 -3.92 -24.42 28.90
CA MET A 41 -2.71 -23.76 28.43
C MET A 41 -2.56 -23.91 26.90
N ALA A 42 -2.78 -25.12 26.38
CA ALA A 42 -2.69 -25.40 24.95
C ALA A 42 -3.69 -24.58 24.14
N THR A 43 -4.94 -24.45 24.58
CA THR A 43 -5.95 -23.62 23.89
C THR A 43 -5.53 -22.16 23.87
N ARG A 44 -5.11 -21.60 25.00
CA ARG A 44 -4.65 -20.21 25.08
C ARG A 44 -3.42 -19.94 24.23
N ALA A 45 -2.49 -20.89 24.19
CA ALA A 45 -1.30 -20.78 23.35
C ALA A 45 -1.68 -20.81 21.86
N SER A 46 -2.67 -21.62 21.47
CA SER A 46 -3.23 -21.63 20.12
C SER A 46 -3.88 -20.29 19.77
N ASP A 47 -4.78 -19.80 20.62
CA ASP A 47 -5.49 -18.53 20.41
C ASP A 47 -4.51 -17.35 20.25
N ALA A 48 -3.50 -17.29 21.11
CA ALA A 48 -2.45 -16.27 21.03
C ALA A 48 -1.59 -16.42 19.76
N GLY A 49 -1.28 -17.66 19.36
CA GLY A 49 -0.55 -17.96 18.14
C GLY A 49 -1.33 -17.54 16.88
N GLU A 50 -2.63 -17.81 16.84
CA GLU A 50 -3.52 -17.40 15.75
C GLU A 50 -3.60 -15.87 15.64
N ALA A 51 -3.80 -15.16 16.76
CA ALA A 51 -3.83 -13.70 16.75
C ALA A 51 -2.52 -13.10 16.20
N HIS A 52 -1.37 -13.60 16.66
CA HIS A 52 -0.07 -13.16 16.14
C HIS A 52 0.16 -13.50 14.66
N ALA A 53 -0.41 -14.60 14.17
CA ALA A 53 -0.36 -14.97 12.76
C ALA A 53 -1.20 -14.01 11.91
N THR A 54 -2.44 -13.71 12.34
CA THR A 54 -3.33 -12.76 11.66
C THR A 54 -2.71 -11.37 11.54
N ASP A 55 -2.14 -10.83 12.62
CA ASP A 55 -1.46 -9.52 12.61
C ASP A 55 -0.30 -9.47 11.58
N ASN A 56 0.47 -10.57 11.48
CA ASN A 56 1.57 -10.67 10.53
C ASN A 56 1.08 -10.81 9.09
N ASP A 57 -0.02 -11.50 8.85
CA ASP A 57 -0.58 -11.66 7.51
C ASP A 57 -1.17 -10.34 7.00
N GLU A 58 -1.83 -9.56 7.87
CA GLU A 58 -2.28 -8.21 7.54
C GLU A 58 -1.10 -7.30 7.19
N LEU A 59 -0.05 -7.29 8.02
CA LEU A 59 1.20 -6.57 7.73
C LEU A 59 1.78 -6.94 6.35
N ARG A 60 1.89 -8.25 6.06
CA ARG A 60 2.41 -8.74 4.78
C ARG A 60 1.54 -8.31 3.61
N ALA A 61 0.22 -8.37 3.75
CA ALA A 61 -0.73 -7.96 2.73
C ALA A 61 -0.58 -6.46 2.42
N VAL A 62 -0.55 -5.61 3.45
CA VAL A 62 -0.37 -4.16 3.30
C VAL A 62 0.98 -3.80 2.68
N MET A 63 2.06 -4.44 3.11
CA MET A 63 3.41 -4.23 2.54
C MET A 63 3.51 -4.71 1.09
N GLY A 64 2.88 -5.83 0.76
CA GLY A 64 2.80 -6.34 -0.61
C GLY A 64 2.02 -5.40 -1.52
N PHE A 65 0.86 -4.95 -1.06
CA PHE A 65 0.02 -3.96 -1.75
C PHE A 65 0.78 -2.66 -2.01
N LEU A 66 1.39 -2.06 -0.98
CA LEU A 66 2.16 -0.83 -1.11
C LEU A 66 3.34 -0.98 -2.08
N ARG A 67 4.07 -2.11 -2.01
CA ARG A 67 5.18 -2.38 -2.94
C ARG A 67 4.68 -2.50 -4.38
N PHE A 68 3.52 -3.12 -4.59
CA PHE A 68 2.91 -3.24 -5.90
C PHE A 68 2.50 -1.87 -6.43
N GLU A 69 1.68 -1.11 -5.70
CA GLU A 69 1.17 0.21 -6.11
C GLU A 69 2.30 1.21 -6.37
N LEU A 70 3.29 1.31 -5.47
CA LEU A 70 4.45 2.18 -5.65
C LEU A 70 5.37 1.73 -6.80
N GLY A 71 5.28 0.46 -7.20
CA GLY A 71 5.97 -0.07 -8.37
C GLY A 71 5.26 0.24 -9.69
N GLN A 72 4.00 0.68 -9.65
CA GLN A 72 3.19 1.06 -10.81
C GLN A 72 3.20 2.57 -11.09
N VAL A 73 4.14 3.32 -10.49
CA VAL A 73 4.35 4.73 -10.83
C VAL A 73 4.51 4.86 -12.33
N TYR A 74 3.71 5.72 -12.93
CA TYR A 74 3.74 6.06 -14.33
C TYR A 74 4.22 7.52 -14.46
N PRO A 75 5.19 7.81 -15.34
CA PRO A 75 5.73 9.16 -15.51
C PRO A 75 4.73 9.98 -16.34
N LEU A 76 3.61 10.38 -15.74
CA LEU A 76 2.67 11.25 -16.46
C LEU A 76 3.24 12.66 -16.52
N VAL A 77 3.44 13.17 -17.74
CA VAL A 77 3.90 14.53 -17.99
C VAL A 77 2.72 15.42 -18.36
N PHE A 78 2.60 16.54 -17.65
CA PHE A 78 1.69 17.62 -18.02
C PHE A 78 2.47 18.64 -18.84
N SER A 79 1.88 19.11 -19.94
CA SER A 79 2.45 20.17 -20.77
C SER A 79 1.55 21.40 -20.69
N ASP A 80 2.08 22.50 -20.17
CA ASP A 80 1.40 23.80 -20.07
C ASP A 80 2.29 24.89 -20.64
N GLU A 81 1.80 25.65 -21.63
CA GLU A 81 2.58 26.70 -22.31
C GLU A 81 3.99 26.27 -22.79
N GLY A 82 4.20 24.97 -23.04
CA GLY A 82 5.48 24.38 -23.46
C GLY A 82 6.39 23.90 -22.33
N ASP A 83 6.01 24.09 -21.06
CA ASP A 83 6.73 23.52 -19.91
C ASP A 83 6.20 22.12 -19.58
N GLN A 84 7.07 21.12 -19.69
CA GLN A 84 6.76 19.72 -19.43
C GLN A 84 7.17 19.34 -18.00
N GLN A 85 6.21 18.97 -17.16
CA GLN A 85 6.48 18.58 -15.79
C GLN A 85 5.82 17.27 -15.40
N VAL A 86 6.60 16.43 -14.72
CA VAL A 86 6.17 15.13 -14.21
C VAL A 86 5.29 15.32 -12.97
N ILE A 87 4.16 14.64 -12.93
CA ILE A 87 3.24 14.69 -11.78
C ILE A 87 3.71 13.72 -10.70
N PHE A 88 4.63 14.20 -9.86
CA PHE A 88 5.12 13.50 -8.68
C PHE A 88 5.47 14.51 -7.57
N GLU A 89 4.82 14.39 -6.42
CA GLU A 89 5.08 15.22 -5.24
C GLU A 89 5.47 14.34 -4.07
N GLY A 90 6.72 14.47 -3.63
CA GLY A 90 7.24 13.71 -2.49
C GLY A 90 7.52 14.58 -1.29
N GLU A 91 6.65 14.56 -0.28
CA GLU A 91 6.85 15.22 1.01
C GLU A 91 7.27 14.21 2.10
N PRO A 92 7.82 14.66 3.24
CA PRO A 92 8.26 13.75 4.30
C PRO A 92 7.15 12.84 4.86
N ASP A 93 5.89 13.27 4.81
CA ASP A 93 4.71 12.62 5.40
C ASP A 93 3.57 12.36 4.40
N ARG A 94 3.74 12.78 3.15
CA ARG A 94 2.77 12.63 2.08
C ARG A 94 3.47 12.31 0.77
N LEU A 95 2.86 11.46 -0.05
CA LEU A 95 3.37 11.13 -1.37
C LEU A 95 2.21 11.12 -2.36
N SER A 96 2.33 11.88 -3.45
CA SER A 96 1.36 11.88 -4.55
C SER A 96 2.07 11.55 -5.86
N PHE A 97 1.49 10.65 -6.65
CA PHE A 97 2.05 10.23 -7.94
C PHE A 97 0.94 9.72 -8.86
N VAL A 98 1.23 9.64 -10.14
CA VAL A 98 0.32 9.03 -11.11
C VAL A 98 0.65 7.55 -11.31
N ALA A 99 -0.38 6.73 -11.42
CA ALA A 99 -0.28 5.33 -11.84
C ALA A 99 -1.36 5.01 -12.89
N SER A 100 -1.05 4.07 -13.78
CA SER A 100 -2.06 3.47 -14.67
C SER A 100 -2.70 2.28 -13.96
N LEU A 101 -4.01 2.35 -13.68
CA LEU A 101 -4.73 1.23 -13.08
C LEU A 101 -5.25 0.30 -14.18
N PRO A 102 -5.02 -1.03 -14.10
CA PRO A 102 -5.57 -1.99 -15.07
C PRO A 102 -7.10 -1.95 -15.12
N GLN A 103 -7.67 -2.23 -16.30
CA GLN A 103 -9.12 -2.15 -16.63
C GLN A 103 -10.05 -2.87 -15.63
N HIS A 104 -9.57 -3.86 -14.87
CA HIS A 104 -10.39 -4.60 -13.91
C HIS A 104 -10.67 -3.85 -12.58
N ARG A 105 -10.13 -2.63 -12.38
CA ARG A 105 -10.35 -1.82 -11.15
C ARG A 105 -11.10 -0.50 -11.37
N GLY A 106 -11.50 -0.16 -12.60
CA GLY A 106 -12.19 1.09 -12.92
C GLY A 106 -12.18 1.42 -14.41
N VAL A 107 -12.49 2.68 -14.73
CA VAL A 107 -12.33 3.22 -16.10
C VAL A 107 -10.83 3.27 -16.43
N GLU A 108 -10.46 2.87 -17.64
CA GLU A 108 -9.09 2.98 -18.14
C GLU A 108 -8.64 4.44 -18.12
N GLY A 109 -7.46 4.71 -17.56
CA GLY A 109 -6.94 6.07 -17.46
C GLY A 109 -5.84 6.22 -16.42
N ALA A 110 -5.23 7.39 -16.40
CA ALA A 110 -4.25 7.78 -15.40
C ALA A 110 -4.95 8.12 -14.09
N TYR A 111 -4.51 7.54 -12.97
CA TYR A 111 -5.04 7.84 -11.64
C TYR A 111 -3.99 8.59 -10.83
N LEU A 112 -4.42 9.67 -10.17
CA LEU A 112 -3.63 10.30 -9.13
C LEU A 112 -3.83 9.49 -7.86
N ILE A 113 -2.72 8.96 -7.33
CA ILE A 113 -2.66 8.23 -6.07
C ILE A 113 -1.94 9.10 -5.05
N SER A 114 -2.54 9.25 -3.86
CA SER A 114 -1.94 9.96 -2.73
C SER A 114 -1.93 9.10 -1.48
N LEU A 115 -0.75 8.92 -0.88
CA LEU A 115 -0.57 8.38 0.46
C LEU A 115 -0.51 9.53 1.45
N VAL A 116 -1.48 9.58 2.36
CA VAL A 116 -1.64 10.67 3.34
C VAL A 116 -1.92 10.13 4.73
N VAL A 117 -1.64 10.95 5.74
CA VAL A 117 -2.06 10.69 7.12
C VAL A 117 -3.40 11.36 7.37
N ASP A 118 -4.40 10.58 7.78
CA ASP A 118 -5.72 11.07 8.17
C ASP A 118 -6.13 10.50 9.53
N GLN A 119 -6.30 11.37 10.54
CA GLN A 119 -6.72 11.01 11.89
C GLN A 119 -5.99 9.77 12.46
N ASP A 120 -4.66 9.82 12.47
CA ASP A 120 -3.81 8.69 12.89
C ASP A 120 -3.98 7.42 12.04
N ARG A 121 -4.25 7.55 10.75
CA ARG A 121 -4.31 6.41 9.82
C ARG A 121 -3.49 6.72 8.60
N LEU A 122 -2.80 5.70 8.06
CA LEU A 122 -2.25 5.79 6.72
C LEU A 122 -3.35 5.45 5.72
N VAL A 123 -3.67 6.39 4.84
CA VAL A 123 -4.74 6.26 3.85
C VAL A 123 -4.17 6.41 2.46
N LEU A 124 -4.58 5.51 1.56
CA LEU A 124 -4.39 5.67 0.13
C LEU A 124 -5.65 6.28 -0.46
N ARG A 125 -5.50 7.43 -1.10
CA ARG A 125 -6.53 8.11 -1.88
C ARG A 125 -6.24 7.92 -3.35
N TYR A 126 -7.26 7.66 -4.15
CA TYR A 126 -7.09 7.58 -5.60
C TYR A 126 -8.30 8.13 -6.34
N ARG A 127 -8.01 8.83 -7.44
CA ARG A 127 -9.01 9.43 -8.32
C ARG A 127 -8.53 9.48 -9.75
N LEU A 128 -9.47 9.49 -10.70
CA LEU A 128 -9.14 9.64 -12.12
C LEU A 128 -8.54 11.04 -12.34
N THR A 129 -7.41 11.09 -13.04
CA THR A 129 -6.72 12.34 -13.36
C THR A 129 -7.58 13.13 -14.35
N LYS A 130 -7.84 14.40 -14.06
CA LYS A 130 -8.46 15.35 -15.00
C LYS A 130 -7.34 16.10 -15.73
N PRO A 131 -7.54 16.53 -16.99
CA PRO A 131 -6.54 17.23 -17.78
C PRO A 131 -6.35 18.69 -17.30
N ASP A 132 -6.15 18.93 -16.01
CA ASP A 132 -5.89 20.28 -15.49
C ASP A 132 -5.12 20.18 -14.17
N ARG A 133 -3.88 20.69 -14.20
CA ARG A 133 -2.92 20.68 -13.09
C ARG A 133 -3.45 21.37 -11.84
N GLN A 134 -4.19 22.48 -11.98
CA GLN A 134 -4.68 23.22 -10.82
C GLN A 134 -5.68 22.37 -10.03
N TYR A 135 -6.48 21.55 -10.72
CA TYR A 135 -7.39 20.59 -10.08
C TYR A 135 -6.74 19.26 -9.67
N LEU A 136 -5.48 18.98 -10.07
CA LEU A 136 -4.77 17.76 -9.63
C LEU A 136 -4.45 17.75 -8.15
N PHE A 137 -4.34 18.92 -7.52
CA PHE A 137 -4.04 19.01 -6.09
C PHE A 137 -5.07 19.84 -5.30
N GLU A 138 -5.99 20.56 -5.98
CA GLU A 138 -7.07 21.29 -5.32
C GLU A 138 -8.24 20.42 -4.82
N SER A 139 -8.76 20.84 -3.67
CA SER A 139 -9.35 20.04 -2.59
C SER A 139 -10.89 20.02 -2.60
N GLY A 140 -11.50 19.50 -3.67
CA GLY A 140 -12.96 19.25 -3.70
C GLY A 140 -13.34 17.77 -3.76
N ASP A 141 -12.58 16.98 -4.51
CA ASP A 141 -12.83 15.56 -4.73
C ASP A 141 -11.66 14.74 -4.16
N THR A 142 -11.87 14.21 -2.97
CA THR A 142 -10.91 13.36 -2.25
C THR A 142 -10.72 11.99 -2.92
N GLY A 143 -11.54 11.67 -3.94
CA GLY A 143 -11.54 10.38 -4.60
C GLY A 143 -12.04 9.26 -3.70
N LYS A 144 -11.65 8.03 -4.06
CA LYS A 144 -11.87 6.84 -3.22
C LYS A 144 -10.74 6.71 -2.22
N GLU A 145 -11.08 6.26 -1.00
CA GLU A 145 -10.12 6.08 0.08
C GLU A 145 -10.01 4.61 0.51
N VAL A 146 -8.79 4.18 0.81
CA VAL A 146 -8.50 2.86 1.39
C VAL A 146 -7.61 3.08 2.61
N VAL A 147 -8.08 2.65 3.78
CA VAL A 147 -7.27 2.65 5.00
C VAL A 147 -6.26 1.50 4.91
N LEU A 148 -4.98 1.83 4.98
CA LEU A 148 -3.89 0.85 4.90
C LEU A 148 -3.37 0.45 6.28
N VAL A 149 -3.22 1.43 7.17
CA VAL A 149 -2.71 1.20 8.52
C VAL A 149 -3.55 2.01 9.50
N PRO A 150 -4.39 1.37 10.33
CA PRO A 150 -5.05 2.04 11.44
C PRO A 150 -4.07 2.30 12.59
N GLY A 151 -4.32 3.35 13.38
CA GLY A 151 -3.52 3.66 14.56
C GLY A 151 -2.05 3.92 14.22
N LEU A 152 -1.78 4.84 13.31
CA LEU A 152 -0.45 5.29 12.90
C LEU A 152 0.13 6.27 13.93
N GLU A 153 1.36 6.04 14.38
CA GLU A 153 2.16 7.00 15.14
C GLU A 153 2.90 7.95 14.20
N SER A 154 3.57 7.40 13.17
CA SER A 154 4.21 8.21 12.12
C SER A 154 4.42 7.42 10.84
N VAL A 155 4.40 8.13 9.71
CA VAL A 155 4.97 7.67 8.44
C VAL A 155 6.07 8.63 8.03
N ARG A 156 7.15 8.12 7.44
CA ARG A 156 8.19 8.95 6.83
C ARG A 156 8.61 8.43 5.46
N PHE A 157 8.63 9.32 4.49
CA PHE A 157 9.15 9.08 3.16
C PHE A 157 10.58 9.62 3.03
N SER A 158 11.38 8.97 2.19
CA SER A 158 12.70 9.43 1.78
C SER A 158 12.95 9.00 0.34
N TYR A 159 13.63 9.84 -0.40
CA TYR A 159 13.75 9.72 -1.85
C TYR A 159 15.22 9.67 -2.21
N TYR A 160 15.64 8.64 -2.92
CA TYR A 160 16.99 8.56 -3.46
C TYR A 160 16.95 8.81 -4.96
N GLY A 161 17.78 9.73 -5.42
CA GLY A 161 17.87 10.04 -6.84
C GLY A 161 18.98 11.03 -7.12
N LYS A 162 19.17 11.31 -8.41
CA LYS A 162 20.16 12.26 -8.90
C LYS A 162 19.44 13.57 -9.25
N ARG A 163 19.76 14.63 -8.52
CA ARG A 163 19.42 16.01 -8.90
C ARG A 163 20.72 16.70 -9.32
N GLY A 164 20.78 17.21 -10.54
CA GLY A 164 22.04 17.68 -11.13
C GLY A 164 23.08 16.56 -11.25
N ARG A 165 24.28 16.73 -10.64
CA ARG A 165 25.39 15.76 -10.77
C ARG A 165 25.49 14.73 -9.65
N ILE A 166 24.84 14.93 -8.51
CA ILE A 166 25.06 14.13 -7.29
C ILE A 166 23.82 13.29 -6.97
N ALA A 167 24.03 11.99 -6.78
CA ALA A 167 23.01 11.10 -6.23
C ALA A 167 23.08 11.14 -4.69
N ARG A 168 21.94 11.41 -4.05
CA ARG A 168 21.83 11.41 -2.58
C ARG A 168 20.41 11.08 -2.15
N VAL A 169 20.24 10.90 -0.84
CA VAL A 169 18.92 10.77 -0.21
C VAL A 169 18.40 12.16 0.15
N TYR A 170 17.12 12.38 -0.16
CA TYR A 170 16.36 13.58 0.12
C TYR A 170 15.16 13.23 0.99
N THR A 171 14.70 14.19 1.79
CA THR A 171 13.46 14.09 2.58
C THR A 171 12.24 14.61 1.83
N ARG A 172 12.47 15.40 0.78
CA ARG A 172 11.47 15.92 -0.16
C ARG A 172 11.94 15.68 -1.59
N TRP A 173 11.01 15.42 -2.51
CA TRP A 173 11.27 15.32 -3.94
C TRP A 173 10.33 16.25 -4.70
N ASP A 174 10.92 17.28 -5.30
CA ASP A 174 10.29 18.40 -6.00
C ASP A 174 10.94 18.66 -7.37
N ASP A 175 11.57 17.64 -7.95
CA ASP A 175 12.21 17.74 -9.27
C ASP A 175 11.14 17.55 -10.37
N PRO A 176 10.83 18.59 -11.17
CA PRO A 176 9.75 18.54 -12.15
C PRO A 176 10.09 17.67 -13.37
N GLU A 177 11.38 17.39 -13.62
CA GLU A 177 11.83 16.66 -14.81
C GLU A 177 12.06 15.18 -14.53
N ARG A 178 12.26 14.80 -13.25
CA ARG A 178 12.79 13.47 -12.90
C ARG A 178 12.06 12.85 -11.74
N LEU A 179 11.79 11.56 -11.87
CA LEU A 179 11.36 10.72 -10.76
C LEU A 179 12.54 10.31 -9.86
N PRO A 180 12.30 10.10 -8.55
CA PRO A 180 13.30 9.49 -7.68
C PRO A 180 13.56 8.05 -8.14
N LYS A 181 14.77 7.52 -7.94
CA LYS A 181 15.12 6.14 -8.32
C LYS A 181 14.73 5.11 -7.26
N LEU A 182 14.79 5.48 -5.98
CA LEU A 182 14.26 4.66 -4.89
C LEU A 182 13.39 5.52 -3.96
N LEU A 183 12.30 4.91 -3.51
CA LEU A 183 11.46 5.43 -2.44
C LEU A 183 11.66 4.55 -1.22
N ARG A 184 11.93 5.16 -0.07
CA ARG A 184 11.87 4.49 1.23
C ARG A 184 10.70 5.04 2.03
N MET A 185 9.88 4.15 2.57
CA MET A 185 8.79 4.47 3.47
C MET A 185 8.98 3.73 4.79
N ARG A 186 8.91 4.47 5.89
CA ARG A 186 8.99 3.94 7.24
C ARG A 186 7.67 4.21 7.96
N ILE A 187 6.99 3.14 8.36
CA ILE A 187 5.72 3.20 9.08
C ILE A 187 5.98 2.85 10.54
N ARG A 188 5.37 3.59 11.46
CA ARG A 188 5.31 3.26 12.88
C ARG A 188 3.85 3.28 13.32
N PRO A 189 3.24 2.14 13.64
CA PRO A 189 1.93 2.11 14.29
C PRO A 189 2.04 2.45 15.78
N LYS A 190 0.93 2.89 16.37
CA LYS A 190 0.73 3.07 17.80
C LYS A 190 0.66 1.70 18.47
N GLY A 191 1.29 1.58 19.64
CA GLY A 191 1.29 0.35 20.45
C GLY A 191 2.61 -0.42 20.39
N ARG A 192 2.79 -1.34 21.34
CA ARG A 192 3.97 -2.22 21.43
C ARG A 192 3.65 -3.57 20.81
N GLY A 193 4.45 -4.02 19.84
CA GLY A 193 4.48 -5.44 19.45
C GLY A 193 4.83 -5.71 17.99
N ILE A 194 4.37 -4.87 17.05
CA ILE A 194 4.55 -5.12 15.62
C ILE A 194 5.67 -4.22 15.07
N HIS A 195 6.81 -4.83 14.75
CA HIS A 195 7.90 -4.13 14.08
C HIS A 195 7.62 -4.05 12.57
N TRP A 196 7.28 -2.85 12.10
CA TRP A 196 7.13 -2.58 10.66
C TRP A 196 8.51 -2.42 10.01
N PRO A 197 8.89 -3.28 9.04
CA PRO A 197 10.14 -3.12 8.32
C PRO A 197 10.09 -1.90 7.39
N ASP A 198 11.25 -1.28 7.16
CA ASP A 198 11.38 -0.22 6.15
C ASP A 198 10.99 -0.77 4.77
N LEU A 199 10.01 -0.15 4.12
CA LEU A 199 9.66 -0.46 2.74
C LEU A 199 10.58 0.32 1.82
N ILE A 200 11.36 -0.37 0.99
CA ILE A 200 12.19 0.23 -0.07
C ILE A 200 11.64 -0.25 -1.41
N VAL A 201 11.26 0.68 -2.28
CA VAL A 201 10.69 0.40 -3.60
C VAL A 201 11.50 1.12 -4.67
N PRO A 202 11.99 0.40 -5.71
CA PRO A 202 12.55 1.05 -6.88
C PRO A 202 11.46 1.63 -7.76
N ILE A 203 11.63 2.87 -8.18
CA ILE A 203 10.76 3.49 -9.19
C ILE A 203 11.42 3.24 -10.53
N ARG A 204 10.78 2.41 -11.35
CA ARG A 204 11.33 1.97 -12.64
C ARG A 204 10.88 2.83 -13.81
N ALA A 205 9.84 3.64 -13.60
CA ALA A 205 9.43 4.63 -14.57
C ALA A 205 10.58 5.60 -14.85
N GLU A 206 10.83 5.85 -16.13
CA GLU A 206 11.73 6.87 -16.62
C GLU A 206 10.93 7.81 -17.50
N VAL A 207 11.13 9.09 -17.29
CA VAL A 207 10.57 10.15 -18.12
C VAL A 207 11.37 10.14 -19.41
N GLN A 208 10.71 9.96 -20.55
CA GLN A 208 11.37 9.76 -21.84
C GLN A 208 11.03 10.91 -22.77
N GLU A 209 12.02 11.76 -23.07
CA GLU A 209 11.85 13.03 -23.81
C GLU A 209 11.22 12.89 -25.21
N ASP A 210 11.30 11.70 -25.85
CA ASP A 210 10.86 11.45 -27.24
C ASP A 210 9.75 10.39 -27.38
N ALA A 211 9.17 9.89 -26.28
CA ALA A 211 8.11 8.87 -26.34
C ALA A 211 6.72 9.52 -26.28
N PRO A 212 5.66 8.88 -26.84
CA PRO A 212 4.28 9.27 -26.59
C PRO A 212 3.92 8.87 -25.15
N GLU A 213 4.48 9.60 -24.20
CA GLU A 213 3.96 9.68 -22.84
C GLU A 213 2.52 10.19 -22.95
N LEU A 214 1.64 9.76 -22.05
CA LEU A 214 0.31 10.36 -21.97
C LEU A 214 0.48 11.82 -21.55
N VAL A 215 0.65 12.71 -22.52
CA VAL A 215 0.68 14.15 -22.29
C VAL A 215 -0.76 14.58 -22.05
N LEU A 216 -1.06 14.94 -20.81
CA LEU A 216 -2.29 15.66 -20.53
C LEU A 216 -2.06 17.12 -20.94
N GLN A 217 -2.77 17.56 -21.97
CA GLN A 217 -2.83 18.96 -22.39
C GLN A 217 -3.95 19.66 -21.60
N ALA A 218 -3.70 20.91 -21.18
CA ALA A 218 -4.70 21.75 -20.55
C ALA A 218 -5.88 22.03 -21.52
N PRO A 219 -7.13 22.14 -21.03
CA PRO A 219 -8.25 22.54 -21.87
C PRO A 219 -8.08 23.99 -22.32
N GLY A 220 -7.84 24.21 -23.62
CA GLY A 220 -7.84 25.55 -24.22
C GLY A 220 -6.76 25.84 -25.27
N THR A 221 -5.84 24.92 -25.55
CA THR A 221 -4.87 25.09 -26.65
C THR A 221 -5.29 24.26 -27.86
N GLU A 222 -6.44 24.57 -28.45
CA GLU A 222 -6.61 24.31 -29.88
C GLU A 222 -5.78 25.40 -30.58
N ASP A 223 -4.80 24.99 -31.38
CA ASP A 223 -4.21 25.87 -32.39
C ASP A 223 -5.37 26.40 -33.25
N GLU A 224 -5.76 27.66 -33.04
CA GLU A 224 -6.54 28.37 -34.03
C GLU A 224 -5.71 28.33 -35.32
N PRO A 225 -6.22 27.76 -36.43
CA PRO A 225 -5.54 27.90 -37.69
C PRO A 225 -5.42 29.38 -37.98
N SER A 226 -4.19 29.86 -38.15
CA SER A 226 -3.88 31.23 -38.54
C SER A 226 -4.69 31.59 -39.78
N ASP A 227 -5.62 32.54 -39.63
CA ASP A 227 -6.40 33.19 -40.70
C ASP A 227 -5.47 34.07 -41.57
N GLU A 228 -4.52 33.44 -42.24
CA GLU A 228 -3.56 34.13 -43.11
C GLU A 228 -3.48 33.48 -44.50
N GLU A 229 -4.61 33.07 -45.08
CA GLU A 229 -4.63 32.76 -46.52
C GLU A 229 -6.01 32.84 -47.20
N LEU A 230 -6.72 33.97 -47.12
CA LEU A 230 -7.79 34.30 -48.07
C LEU A 230 -7.96 35.83 -48.26
N ASP A 231 -6.94 36.50 -48.79
CA ASP A 231 -7.18 37.74 -49.55
C ASP A 231 -6.23 37.83 -50.75
N ALA A 232 -6.65 37.25 -51.87
CA ALA A 232 -6.12 37.59 -53.17
C ALA A 232 -7.19 37.40 -54.24
N GLY A 233 -7.85 38.51 -54.57
CA GLY A 233 -8.28 38.74 -55.96
C GLY A 233 -9.78 38.92 -56.16
N THR A 234 -10.29 40.13 -55.86
CA THR A 234 -11.19 40.84 -56.76
C THR A 234 -11.10 42.35 -56.46
N SER A 235 -10.24 43.03 -57.21
CA SER A 235 -10.43 44.43 -57.62
C SER A 235 -10.29 44.37 -59.15
N GLY A 236 -11.29 44.69 -59.96
CA GLY A 236 -12.22 45.80 -59.80
C GLY A 236 -11.58 47.09 -60.31
N ASP A 237 -10.98 47.05 -61.50
CA ASP A 237 -10.51 48.25 -62.20
C ASP A 237 -11.50 48.57 -63.34
N ASN A 238 -12.24 49.65 -63.14
CA ASN A 238 -13.03 50.36 -64.14
C ASN A 238 -12.33 51.71 -64.33
N LEU A 239 -12.10 52.11 -65.59
CA LEU A 239 -12.09 53.47 -66.15
C LEU A 239 -11.48 53.31 -67.57
N ASP A 240 -12.26 53.16 -68.62
CA ASP A 240 -13.00 54.19 -69.39
C ASP A 240 -12.12 54.99 -70.38
N GLU A 241 -12.72 55.20 -71.55
CA GLU A 241 -12.43 56.14 -72.65
C GLU A 241 -11.27 55.92 -73.65
N SER A 242 -11.73 55.65 -74.88
CA SER A 242 -11.45 56.45 -76.10
C SER A 242 -10.10 56.31 -76.81
N SER A 243 -10.12 55.77 -78.04
CA SER A 243 -9.99 56.53 -79.31
C SER A 243 -9.62 55.63 -80.49
N GLU A 244 -10.32 55.88 -81.62
CA GLU A 244 -10.02 55.56 -83.03
C GLU A 244 -10.04 54.10 -83.55
#